data_AF-A0A0Q4F9A5-F1
#
_entry.id   AF-A0A0Q4F9A5-F1
#
_cell.length_a   1.000
_cell.length_b   1.000
_cell.length_c   1.000
_cell.angle_alpha   90.00
_cell.angle_beta   90.00
_cell.angle_gamma   90.00
#
_symmetry.space_group_name_H-M   'P 1'
#
loop_
_entity.id
_entity.type
_entity.pdbx_description
1 polymer ?
#
loop_
_entity_poly.entity_id
_entity_poly.type
_entity_poly.pdbx_seq_one_letter_code
_entity_poly.pdbx_strand_id
1 'polypeptide(L)'
;MNRETETAAGRIGIADVIRFVLELFAFVSLGIWGFLAWPGPWLNIVLCIATPLFAILLWALFRSPRAVVKLDAFGKALIEILIMGSAALAWLNLGQPIVAVVFGVAATISGVISGRRELS
;
A
#
# COMPACT_ATOMS: atom_id res chain seq x y z
N MET A 1 2.80 -41.46 -6.58
CA MET A 1 2.60 -40.40 -7.59
C MET A 1 1.75 -39.28 -6.99
N ASN A 2 2.27 -38.53 -6.00
CA ASN A 2 1.52 -37.44 -5.34
C ASN A 2 2.39 -36.36 -4.66
N ARG A 3 3.72 -36.33 -4.90
CA ARG A 3 4.60 -35.24 -4.37
C ARG A 3 4.74 -34.06 -5.33
N GLU A 4 4.22 -34.17 -6.55
CA GLU A 4 4.35 -33.13 -7.58
C GLU A 4 3.20 -32.11 -7.55
N THR A 5 2.10 -32.39 -6.85
CA THR A 5 0.97 -31.46 -6.70
C THR A 5 1.10 -30.53 -5.49
N GLU A 6 1.96 -30.85 -4.51
CA GLU A 6 2.18 -29.99 -3.32
C GLU A 6 3.09 -28.79 -3.60
N THR A 7 3.85 -28.77 -4.70
CA THR A 7 4.83 -27.70 -4.97
C THR A 7 4.21 -26.41 -5.52
N ALA A 8 2.93 -26.42 -5.92
CA ALA A 8 2.31 -25.30 -6.64
C ALA A 8 1.55 -24.28 -5.75
N ALA A 9 1.31 -24.54 -4.46
CA ALA A 9 0.27 -23.85 -3.69
C ALA A 9 0.73 -22.73 -2.71
N GLY A 10 1.97 -22.22 -2.74
CA GLY A 10 2.33 -21.22 -1.72
C GLY A 10 3.73 -20.62 -1.71
N ARG A 11 4.28 -20.21 -2.86
CA ARG A 11 5.52 -19.41 -2.85
C ARG A 11 5.19 -17.93 -2.87
N ILE A 12 5.27 -17.30 -1.70
CA ILE A 12 5.34 -15.83 -1.59
C ILE A 12 6.52 -15.38 -2.45
N GLY A 13 6.25 -14.65 -3.53
CA GLY A 13 7.28 -14.16 -4.44
C GLY A 13 7.95 -12.91 -3.87
N ILE A 14 9.18 -12.65 -4.31
CA ILE A 14 9.91 -11.41 -3.94
C ILE A 14 9.09 -10.15 -4.25
N ALA A 15 8.34 -10.14 -5.36
CA ALA A 15 7.48 -9.02 -5.72
C ALA A 15 6.34 -8.79 -4.71
N ASP A 16 5.76 -9.86 -4.15
CA ASP A 16 4.70 -9.76 -3.14
C ASP A 16 5.24 -9.18 -1.84
N VAL A 17 6.46 -9.58 -1.46
CA VAL A 17 7.17 -9.01 -0.30
C VAL A 17 7.47 -7.53 -0.51
N ILE A 18 8.00 -7.15 -1.67
CA ILE A 18 8.30 -5.74 -1.99
C ILE A 18 7.02 -4.90 -1.91
N ARG A 19 5.93 -5.40 -2.49
CA ARG A 19 4.63 -4.73 -2.45
C ARG A 19 4.13 -4.55 -1.02
N PHE A 20 4.21 -5.60 -0.21
CA PHE A 20 3.81 -5.54 1.20
C PHE A 20 4.65 -4.54 2.01
N VAL A 21 5.96 -4.48 1.77
CA VAL A 21 6.85 -3.50 2.42
C VAL A 21 6.49 -2.08 2.02
N LEU A 22 6.19 -1.84 0.74
CA LEU A 22 5.73 -0.53 0.26
C LEU A 22 4.37 -0.15 0.87
N GLU A 23 3.46 -1.11 1.04
CA GLU A 23 2.16 -0.88 1.70
C GLU A 23 2.36 -0.49 3.16
N LEU A 24 3.23 -1.21 3.88
CA LEU A 24 3.56 -0.88 5.26
C LEU A 24 4.20 0.50 5.39
N PHE A 25 5.13 0.83 4.48
CA PHE A 25 5.73 2.17 4.43
C PHE A 25 4.69 3.25 4.17
N ALA A 26 3.71 3.00 3.29
CA ALA A 26 2.61 3.91 3.02
C ALA A 26 1.79 4.19 4.29
N PHE A 27 1.44 3.16 5.06
CA PHE A 27 0.69 3.33 6.31
C PHE A 27 1.45 4.14 7.34
N VAL A 28 2.74 3.86 7.54
CA VAL A 28 3.60 4.63 8.46
C VAL A 28 3.70 6.09 7.99
N SER A 29 3.90 6.31 6.69
CA SER A 29 3.98 7.65 6.10
C SER A 29 2.70 8.46 6.32
N LEU A 30 1.53 7.83 6.17
CA LEU A 30 0.24 8.47 6.42
C LEU A 30 0.02 8.80 7.90
N GLY A 31 0.50 7.96 8.83
CA GLY A 31 0.49 8.27 10.25
C GLY A 31 1.39 9.46 10.59
N ILE A 32 2.62 9.47 10.06
CA ILE A 32 3.57 10.59 10.22
C ILE A 32 2.96 11.89 9.69
N TRP A 33 2.37 11.86 8.49
CA TRP A 33 1.71 13.02 7.92
C TRP A 33 0.50 13.48 8.73
N GLY A 34 -0.35 12.54 9.18
CA GLY A 34 -1.49 12.84 10.05
C GLY A 34 -1.07 13.56 11.34
N PHE A 35 0.13 13.28 11.85
CA PHE A 35 0.67 13.98 13.02
C PHE A 35 1.35 15.32 12.69
N LEU A 36 2.14 15.39 11.62
CA LEU A 36 3.03 16.53 11.33
C LEU A 36 2.41 17.62 10.46
N ALA A 37 1.40 17.30 9.65
CA ALA A 37 0.88 18.22 8.63
C ALA A 37 -0.11 19.26 9.15
N TRP A 38 -0.55 19.16 10.41
CA TRP A 38 -1.70 19.90 10.91
C TRP A 38 -1.34 20.78 12.12
N PRO A 39 -1.96 21.98 12.23
CA PRO A 39 -1.82 22.83 13.40
C PRO A 39 -2.84 22.45 14.48
N GLY A 40 -2.37 21.97 15.64
CA GLY A 40 -3.18 21.77 16.84
C GLY A 40 -2.99 20.38 17.50
N PRO A 41 -2.76 20.30 18.82
CA PRO A 41 -2.33 19.07 19.48
C PRO A 41 -3.36 17.94 19.40
N TRP A 42 -4.66 18.24 19.45
CA TRP A 42 -5.72 17.23 19.37
C TRP A 42 -5.94 16.71 17.95
N LEU A 43 -5.98 17.59 16.96
CA LEU A 43 -6.22 17.21 15.56
C LEU A 43 -5.09 16.32 15.03
N ASN A 44 -3.85 16.61 15.41
CA ASN A 44 -2.67 15.82 15.02
C ASN A 44 -2.77 14.38 15.53
N ILE A 45 -3.21 14.18 16.77
CA ILE A 45 -3.37 12.84 17.34
C ILE A 45 -4.49 12.09 16.61
N VAL A 46 -5.62 12.75 16.39
CA VAL A 46 -6.77 12.13 15.70
C VAL A 46 -6.39 11.73 14.28
N LEU A 47 -5.73 12.60 13.52
CA LEU A 47 -5.34 12.31 12.14
C LEU A 47 -4.19 11.31 12.05
N CYS A 48 -3.22 11.38 12.96
CA CYS A 48 -2.16 10.36 13.09
C CYS A 48 -2.71 8.94 13.18
N ILE A 49 -3.87 8.76 13.83
CA ILE A 49 -4.53 7.46 13.94
C ILE A 49 -5.48 7.24 12.77
N ALA A 50 -6.36 8.20 12.48
CA ALA A 50 -7.44 8.04 11.51
C ALA A 50 -6.93 7.80 10.08
N THR A 51 -5.88 8.49 9.65
CA THR A 51 -5.35 8.35 8.29
C THR A 51 -4.76 6.96 8.01
N PRO A 52 -3.87 6.38 8.84
CA PRO A 52 -3.41 5.01 8.64
C PRO A 52 -4.52 3.99 8.90
N LEU A 53 -5.43 4.21 9.84
CA LEU A 53 -6.57 3.30 10.04
C LEU A 53 -7.42 3.20 8.77
N PHE A 54 -7.73 4.33 8.15
CA PHE A 54 -8.51 4.37 6.91
C PHE A 54 -7.80 3.62 5.79
N ALA A 55 -6.49 3.82 5.62
CA ALA A 55 -5.69 3.09 4.63
C ALA A 55 -5.65 1.58 4.90
N ILE A 56 -5.51 1.18 6.16
CA ILE A 56 -5.55 -0.24 6.58
C ILE A 56 -6.94 -0.84 6.32
N LEU A 57 -8.02 -0.10 6.55
CA LEU A 57 -9.38 -0.57 6.27
C LEU A 57 -9.60 -0.79 4.77
N LEU A 58 -9.16 0.14 3.92
CA LEU A 58 -9.20 -0.03 2.47
C LEU A 58 -8.39 -1.27 2.06
N TRP A 59 -7.20 -1.44 2.61
CA TRP A 59 -6.38 -2.62 2.35
C TRP A 59 -7.06 -3.91 2.82
N ALA A 60 -7.60 -3.94 4.03
CA ALA A 60 -8.26 -5.10 4.62
C ALA A 60 -9.50 -5.50 3.84
N LEU A 61 -10.27 -4.52 3.35
CA LEU A 61 -11.52 -4.76 2.65
C LEU A 61 -11.31 -5.35 1.26
N PHE A 62 -10.27 -4.90 0.55
CA PHE A 62 -10.11 -5.14 -0.89
C PHE A 62 -8.84 -5.92 -1.28
N ARG A 63 -7.75 -5.77 -0.51
CA ARG A 63 -6.42 -6.34 -0.82
C ARG A 63 -6.03 -7.52 0.07
N SER A 64 -6.63 -7.65 1.26
CA SER A 64 -6.36 -8.76 2.18
C SER A 64 -6.49 -10.12 1.50
N PRO A 65 -5.68 -11.13 1.90
CA PRO A 65 -5.87 -12.52 1.47
C PRO A 65 -7.29 -13.04 1.71
N ARG A 66 -8.01 -12.45 2.67
CA ARG A 66 -9.42 -12.68 2.96
C ARG A 66 -10.25 -11.43 2.69
N ALA A 67 -10.02 -10.76 1.56
CA ALA A 67 -10.78 -9.57 1.17
C ALA A 67 -12.28 -9.85 1.19
N VAL A 68 -13.03 -8.99 1.87
CA VAL A 68 -14.49 -9.12 2.00
C VAL A 68 -15.15 -8.78 0.66
N VAL A 69 -14.60 -7.80 -0.06
CA VAL A 69 -15.08 -7.40 -1.39
C VAL A 69 -14.15 -7.98 -2.46
N LYS A 70 -14.70 -8.88 -3.28
CA LYS A 70 -13.97 -9.47 -4.41
C LYS A 70 -13.93 -8.48 -5.57
N LEU A 71 -12.87 -7.70 -5.64
CA LEU A 71 -12.55 -6.88 -6.81
C LEU A 71 -11.69 -7.67 -7.81
N ASP A 72 -11.83 -7.30 -9.07
CA ASP A 72 -10.93 -7.70 -10.15
C ASP A 72 -9.54 -7.07 -9.97
N ALA A 73 -8.59 -7.48 -10.80
CA ALA A 73 -7.21 -6.96 -10.77
C ALA A 73 -7.18 -5.43 -10.88
N PHE A 74 -8.06 -4.85 -11.71
CA PHE A 74 -8.14 -3.41 -11.90
C PHE A 74 -8.57 -2.67 -10.63
N GLY A 75 -9.64 -3.13 -9.96
CA GLY A 75 -10.10 -2.52 -8.71
C GLY A 75 -9.03 -2.57 -7.59
N LYS A 76 -8.28 -3.67 -7.50
CA LYS A 76 -7.16 -3.78 -6.54
C LYS A 76 -6.03 -2.81 -6.86
N ALA A 77 -5.68 -2.67 -8.14
CA ALA A 77 -4.65 -1.73 -8.58
C ALA A 77 -5.05 -0.27 -8.29
N LEU A 78 -6.32 0.08 -8.49
CA LEU A 78 -6.81 1.43 -8.19
C LEU A 78 -6.63 1.81 -6.72
N ILE A 79 -6.96 0.88 -5.81
CA ILE A 79 -6.82 1.11 -4.36
C ILE A 79 -5.34 1.22 -3.97
N GLU A 80 -4.48 0.41 -4.56
CA GLU A 80 -3.05 0.53 -4.35
C GLU A 80 -2.52 1.88 -4.81
N ILE A 81 -2.90 2.33 -6.01
CA ILE A 81 -2.53 3.65 -6.52
C ILE A 81 -3.03 4.75 -5.60
N LEU A 82 -4.24 4.62 -5.04
CA LEU A 82 -4.75 5.58 -4.05
C LEU A 82 -3.91 5.61 -2.78
N ILE A 83 -3.65 4.46 -2.15
CA ILE A 83 -2.88 4.39 -0.90
C ILE A 83 -1.44 4.89 -1.11
N MET A 84 -0.77 4.39 -2.15
CA MET A 84 0.61 4.78 -2.48
C MET A 84 0.69 6.25 -2.92
N GLY A 85 -0.25 6.69 -3.76
CA GLY A 85 -0.34 8.07 -4.21
C GLY A 85 -0.55 9.03 -3.04
N SER A 86 -1.44 8.70 -2.10
CA SER A 86 -1.63 9.48 -0.88
C SER A 86 -0.36 9.55 -0.02
N ALA A 87 0.39 8.46 0.13
CA ALA A 87 1.66 8.48 0.85
C ALA A 87 2.73 9.33 0.15
N ALA A 88 2.81 9.29 -1.18
CA ALA A 88 3.72 10.17 -1.93
C ALA A 88 3.33 11.66 -1.78
N LEU A 89 2.04 11.98 -1.90
CA LEU A 89 1.52 13.34 -1.69
C LEU A 89 1.75 13.82 -0.25
N ALA A 90 1.63 12.93 0.72
CA ALA A 90 1.92 13.24 2.12
C ALA A 90 3.38 13.69 2.31
N TRP A 91 4.35 13.00 1.70
CA TRP A 91 5.75 13.42 1.76
C TRP A 91 6.02 14.74 1.01
N LEU A 92 5.35 14.99 -0.11
CA LEU A 92 5.41 16.31 -0.78
C LEU A 92 4.91 17.43 0.13
N ASN A 93 3.78 17.19 0.82
CA ASN A 93 3.21 18.15 1.76
C ASN A 93 4.12 18.41 2.97
N LEU A 94 4.89 17.40 3.41
CA LEU A 94 5.90 17.55 4.47
C LEU A 94 7.21 18.21 3.98
N GLY A 95 7.28 18.63 2.71
CA GLY A 95 8.47 19.27 2.15
C GLY A 95 9.62 18.30 1.87
N GLN A 96 9.34 17.00 1.74
CA GLN A 96 10.33 15.95 1.46
C GLN A 96 10.14 15.37 0.05
N PRO A 97 10.45 16.14 -1.01
CA PRO A 97 10.19 15.71 -2.39
C PRO A 97 11.03 14.52 -2.81
N ILE A 98 12.24 14.38 -2.28
CA ILE A 98 13.13 13.24 -2.59
C ILE A 98 12.47 11.93 -2.13
N VAL A 99 11.92 11.90 -0.92
CA VAL A 99 11.23 10.71 -0.37
C VAL A 99 10.00 10.38 -1.22
N ALA A 100 9.21 11.41 -1.58
CA ALA A 100 8.03 11.23 -2.44
C ALA A 100 8.38 10.64 -3.81
N VAL A 101 9.44 11.12 -4.45
CA VAL A 101 9.89 10.63 -5.76
C VAL A 101 10.42 9.21 -5.68
N VAL A 102 11.32 8.93 -4.73
CA VAL A 102 11.89 7.58 -4.56
C VAL A 102 10.80 6.56 -4.28
N PHE A 103 9.89 6.89 -3.35
CA PHE A 103 8.77 6.03 -3.03
C PHE A 103 7.80 5.86 -4.20
N GLY A 104 7.42 6.96 -4.88
CA GLY A 104 6.51 6.92 -6.02
C GLY A 104 7.04 6.09 -7.19
N VAL A 105 8.34 6.17 -7.47
CA VAL A 105 9.01 5.34 -8.48
C VAL A 105 9.01 3.87 -8.06
N ALA A 106 9.38 3.56 -6.82
CA ALA A 106 9.37 2.19 -6.31
C ALA A 106 7.96 1.56 -6.34
N ALA A 107 6.94 2.33 -5.92
CA ALA A 107 5.55 1.92 -5.95
C ALA A 107 5.06 1.67 -7.38
N THR A 108 5.43 2.53 -8.33
CA THR A 108 5.05 2.37 -9.74
C THR A 108 5.70 1.12 -10.34
N ILE A 109 7.00 0.89 -10.10
CA ILE A 109 7.69 -0.30 -10.58
C ILE A 109 7.06 -1.57 -10.00
N SER A 110 6.81 -1.58 -8.68
CA SER A 110 6.15 -2.71 -8.02
C SER A 110 4.75 -2.97 -8.57
N GLY A 111 3.94 -1.92 -8.73
CA GLY A 111 2.59 -1.99 -9.27
C GLY A 111 2.55 -2.52 -10.71
N VAL A 112 3.47 -2.06 -11.57
CA VAL A 112 3.60 -2.56 -12.95
C VAL A 112 3.98 -4.04 -12.98
N ILE A 113 4.92 -4.47 -12.13
CA ILE A 113 5.33 -5.88 -12.05
C ILE A 113 4.17 -6.76 -11.57
N SER A 114 3.41 -6.32 -10.56
CA SER A 114 2.24 -7.06 -10.07
C SER A 114 1.12 -7.11 -11.11
N GLY A 115 0.78 -5.98 -11.75
CA GLY A 115 -0.27 -5.92 -12.75
C GLY A 115 -0.01 -6.83 -13.95
N ARG A 116 1.25 -6.96 -14.40
CA ARG A 116 1.61 -7.89 -15.48
C ARG A 116 1.39 -9.36 -15.12
N ARG A 117 1.52 -9.73 -13.84
CA ARG A 117 1.32 -11.12 -13.38
C ARG A 117 -0.16 -11.48 -13.24
N GLU A 118 -1.01 -10.50 -12.97
CA GLU A 118 -2.46 -10.71 -12.85
C GLU A 118 -3.15 -10.80 -14.23
N LEU A 119 -2.49 -10.35 -15.29
CA LEU A 119 -2.98 -10.37 -16.68
C LEU A 119 -2.46 -11.55 -17.52
N SER A 120 -1.49 -12.32 -17.01
CA SER A 120 -0.91 -13.49 -17.70
C SER A 120 -1.49 -14.79 -17.19
#